data_AF-A0A9D4Q2X6-F1
#
_entry.id   AF-A0A9D4Q2X6-F1
#
_cell.length_a   1.000
_cell.length_b   1.000
_cell.length_c   1.000
_cell.angle_alpha   90.00
_cell.angle_beta   90.00
_cell.angle_gamma   90.00
#
_symmetry.space_group_name_H-M   'P 1'
#
loop_
_entity.id
_entity.type
_entity.pdbx_description
1 polymer ?
#
loop_
_entity_poly.entity_id
_entity_poly.type
_entity_poly.pdbx_seq_one_letter_code
_entity_poly.pdbx_strand_id
1 'polypeptide(L)'
;MLICQTRKFSASEAEHCLMEHEAVEDVSVTGIPAPDLQDIPAAIVVTRNGYTPDQKLADDLKLHVADQVTYSELRDKLRRCAAWYRSQGVRKDDRVFIHIGNSIESFIAVCSVPLTGATFVSSDCMWSEGVEPYLCFTILRFVTYQVIDTVSGVVLGPMRHGEVLFHTPYAATKYYGDAETSENIVDKDGWIHTGDLGYYDKDGRLFLCGRLKTLLMCEARKFSASEIEHCLMEHEAVEEVSVLGIPSPELQDIPAAVVVTKKATPQIGSSPAT
;
A
#
# COMPACT_ATOMS: atom_id res chain seq x y z
N MET A 1 -3.04 33.35 -22.96
CA MET A 1 -1.76 32.59 -23.01
C MET A 1 -1.11 32.70 -21.64
N LEU A 2 -1.02 31.59 -20.91
CA LEU A 2 -0.39 31.53 -19.59
C LEU A 2 1.02 30.98 -19.74
N ILE A 3 2.01 31.72 -19.23
CA ILE A 3 3.41 31.30 -19.25
C ILE A 3 3.78 30.87 -17.83
N CYS A 4 4.07 29.59 -17.62
CA CYS A 4 4.54 29.07 -16.33
C CYS A 4 6.07 28.96 -16.34
N GLN A 5 6.76 29.79 -15.57
CA GLN A 5 8.22 29.94 -15.62
C GLN A 5 8.98 29.18 -14.52
N THR A 6 8.29 28.50 -13.59
CA THR A 6 8.90 28.10 -12.31
C THR A 6 9.14 26.60 -12.16
N ARG A 7 8.58 25.71 -13.00
CA ARG A 7 8.74 24.25 -12.87
C ARG A 7 8.67 23.51 -14.21
N LYS A 8 9.21 22.28 -14.23
CA LYS A 8 9.20 21.40 -15.40
C LYS A 8 7.92 20.55 -15.40
N PHE A 9 6.94 20.94 -16.20
CA PHE A 9 5.75 20.14 -16.46
C PHE A 9 5.87 19.50 -17.84
N SER A 10 5.38 18.26 -18.02
CA SER A 10 5.02 17.80 -19.36
C SER A 10 3.73 18.52 -19.82
N ALA A 11 3.55 18.70 -21.12
CA ALA A 11 2.36 19.36 -21.67
C ALA A 11 1.06 18.70 -21.17
N SER A 12 1.01 17.36 -21.18
CA SER A 12 -0.14 16.59 -20.70
C SER A 12 -0.40 16.72 -19.20
N GLU A 13 0.65 16.86 -18.38
CA GLU A 13 0.47 17.07 -16.92
C GLU A 13 -0.11 18.46 -16.62
N ALA A 14 0.37 19.48 -17.34
CA ALA A 14 -0.15 20.83 -17.21
C ALA A 14 -1.60 20.94 -17.72
N GLU A 15 -1.93 20.27 -18.82
CA GLU A 15 -3.30 20.17 -19.32
C GLU A 15 -4.22 19.50 -18.29
N HIS A 16 -3.82 18.34 -17.75
CA HIS A 16 -4.63 17.63 -16.77
C HIS A 16 -4.91 18.47 -15.52
N CYS A 17 -3.88 19.12 -14.97
CA CYS A 17 -4.04 20.00 -13.82
C CYS A 17 -4.95 21.19 -14.10
N LEU A 18 -4.80 21.85 -15.26
CA LEU A 18 -5.65 22.99 -15.62
C LEU A 18 -7.12 22.57 -15.82
N MET A 19 -7.38 21.37 -16.32
CA MET A 19 -8.75 20.84 -16.50
C MET A 19 -9.51 20.63 -15.18
N GLU A 20 -8.82 20.51 -14.04
CA GLU A 20 -9.45 20.37 -12.72
C GLU A 20 -9.97 21.70 -12.16
N HIS A 21 -9.52 22.82 -12.72
CA HIS A 21 -9.94 24.14 -12.25
C HIS A 21 -11.38 24.47 -12.67
N GLU A 22 -12.16 25.08 -11.77
CA GLU A 22 -13.58 25.39 -11.99
C GLU A 22 -13.84 26.33 -13.18
N ALA A 23 -12.89 27.21 -13.46
CA ALA A 23 -12.98 28.17 -14.55
C ALA A 23 -12.65 27.59 -15.94
N VAL A 24 -12.03 26.40 -16.01
CA VAL A 24 -11.46 25.86 -17.26
C VAL A 24 -12.46 24.91 -17.92
N GLU A 25 -12.82 25.21 -19.16
CA GLU A 25 -13.66 24.36 -20.02
C GLU A 25 -12.81 23.43 -20.88
N ASP A 26 -11.74 23.96 -21.44
CA ASP A 26 -10.79 23.24 -22.30
C ASP A 26 -9.41 23.90 -22.23
N VAL A 27 -8.36 23.14 -22.51
CA VAL A 27 -6.97 23.62 -22.43
C VAL A 27 -6.06 22.90 -23.42
N SER A 28 -5.11 23.65 -23.98
CA SER A 28 -3.99 23.09 -24.72
C SER A 28 -2.68 23.74 -24.27
N VAL A 29 -1.65 22.92 -24.03
CA VAL A 29 -0.33 23.38 -23.58
C VAL A 29 0.71 23.10 -24.65
N THR A 30 1.46 24.15 -25.01
CA THR A 30 2.53 24.08 -26.01
C THR A 30 3.83 24.62 -25.44
N GLY A 31 4.97 24.10 -25.87
CA GLY A 31 6.28 24.65 -25.51
C GLY A 31 6.62 25.86 -26.37
N ILE A 32 6.90 27.00 -25.76
CA ILE A 32 7.53 28.14 -26.45
C ILE A 32 9.05 27.95 -26.32
N PRO A 33 9.78 27.80 -27.44
CA PRO A 33 11.24 27.67 -27.41
C PRO A 33 11.88 28.91 -26.76
N ALA A 34 12.68 28.71 -25.72
CA ALA A 34 13.43 29.77 -25.08
C ALA A 34 14.95 29.56 -25.28
N PRO A 35 15.76 30.64 -25.41
CA PRO A 35 17.19 30.52 -25.69
C PRO A 35 17.99 29.80 -24.59
N ASP A 36 17.60 30.00 -23.32
CA ASP A 36 18.37 29.58 -22.14
C ASP A 36 17.59 28.62 -21.21
N LEU A 37 16.28 28.44 -21.45
CA LEU A 37 15.43 27.49 -20.74
C LEU A 37 14.96 26.40 -21.72
N GLN A 38 14.96 25.15 -21.25
CA GLN A 38 14.13 24.09 -21.82
C GLN A 38 12.70 24.62 -21.98
N ASP A 39 12.05 24.39 -23.13
CA ASP A 39 10.79 25.02 -23.60
C ASP A 39 9.86 25.55 -22.50
N ILE A 40 9.48 26.83 -22.58
CA ILE A 40 8.58 27.44 -21.60
C ILE A 40 7.14 26.99 -21.91
N PRO A 41 6.46 26.26 -21.01
CA PRO A 41 5.09 25.83 -21.26
C PRO A 41 4.14 27.03 -21.30
N ALA A 42 3.41 27.12 -22.42
CA ALA A 42 2.40 28.11 -22.69
C ALA A 42 1.02 27.45 -22.84
N ALA A 43 0.09 27.80 -21.97
CA ALA A 43 -1.28 27.28 -22.01
C ALA A 43 -2.24 28.24 -22.71
N ILE A 44 -3.07 27.70 -23.60
CA ILE A 44 -4.27 28.34 -24.14
C ILE A 44 -5.45 27.71 -23.41
N VAL A 45 -6.25 28.54 -22.73
CA VAL A 45 -7.34 28.10 -21.86
C VAL A 45 -8.65 28.66 -22.41
N VAL A 46 -9.64 27.79 -22.58
CA VAL A 46 -11.04 28.15 -22.81
C VAL A 46 -11.74 28.19 -21.47
N THR A 47 -12.40 29.30 -21.15
CA THR A 47 -13.06 29.50 -19.86
C THR A 47 -14.54 29.15 -19.92
N ARG A 48 -15.06 28.50 -18.88
CA ARG A 48 -16.50 28.21 -18.74
C ARG A 48 -17.33 29.49 -18.69
N ASN A 49 -18.61 29.40 -19.08
CA ASN A 49 -19.56 30.50 -18.99
C ASN A 49 -19.65 31.08 -17.56
N GLY A 50 -19.44 32.39 -17.43
CA GLY A 50 -19.44 33.10 -16.14
C GLY A 50 -18.05 33.54 -15.66
N TYR A 51 -16.98 33.05 -16.28
CA TYR A 51 -15.61 33.48 -16.01
C TYR A 51 -15.12 34.44 -17.09
N THR A 52 -14.46 35.53 -16.68
CA THR A 52 -13.85 36.49 -17.60
C THR A 52 -12.35 36.21 -17.69
N PRO A 53 -11.77 36.09 -18.88
CA PRO A 53 -10.33 35.89 -19.05
C PRO A 53 -9.58 37.20 -18.75
N ASP A 54 -9.33 37.45 -17.47
CA ASP A 54 -8.57 38.59 -16.96
C ASP A 54 -7.22 38.15 -16.37
N GLN A 55 -6.38 39.14 -16.02
CA GLN A 55 -5.07 38.86 -15.42
C GLN A 55 -5.19 38.15 -14.06
N LYS A 56 -6.29 38.39 -13.33
CA LYS A 56 -6.55 37.78 -12.03
C LYS A 56 -6.77 36.27 -12.16
N LEU A 57 -7.61 35.85 -13.10
CA LEU A 57 -7.83 34.45 -13.43
C LEU A 57 -6.54 33.81 -13.96
N ALA A 58 -5.76 34.54 -14.74
CA ALA A 58 -4.47 34.06 -15.22
C ALA A 58 -3.49 33.75 -14.07
N ASP A 59 -3.45 34.60 -13.04
CA ASP A 59 -2.57 34.39 -11.89
C ASP A 59 -3.12 33.32 -10.93
N ASP A 60 -4.44 33.21 -10.81
CA ASP A 60 -5.13 32.13 -10.09
C ASP A 60 -4.84 30.75 -10.69
N LEU A 61 -4.96 30.61 -12.02
CA LEU A 61 -4.62 29.38 -12.74
C LEU A 61 -3.14 29.00 -12.58
N LYS A 62 -2.23 29.99 -12.56
CA LYS A 62 -0.81 29.72 -12.29
C LYS A 62 -0.59 29.21 -10.87
N LEU A 63 -1.28 29.79 -9.89
CA LEU A 63 -1.21 29.34 -8.49
C LEU A 63 -1.76 27.93 -8.34
N HIS A 64 -2.89 27.62 -8.98
CA HIS A 64 -3.49 26.29 -9.01
C HIS A 64 -2.49 25.24 -9.53
N VAL A 65 -1.81 25.52 -10.64
CA VAL A 65 -0.78 24.63 -11.19
C VAL A 65 0.45 24.54 -10.29
N ALA A 66 0.83 25.63 -9.60
CA ALA A 66 2.01 25.67 -8.74
C ALA A 66 1.86 24.88 -7.42
N ASP A 67 0.62 24.74 -6.92
CA ASP A 67 0.32 24.01 -5.70
C ASP A 67 0.29 22.49 -5.91
N GLN A 68 0.19 22.03 -7.16
CA GLN A 68 0.21 20.61 -7.49
C GLN A 68 1.63 20.05 -7.55
N VAL A 69 1.77 18.78 -7.16
CA VAL A 69 3.01 17.99 -7.34
C VAL A 69 2.72 16.96 -8.42
N THR A 70 3.48 17.00 -9.52
CA THR A 70 3.32 16.01 -10.59
C THR A 70 3.85 14.64 -10.16
N TYR A 71 3.40 13.58 -10.82
CA TYR A 71 3.93 12.23 -10.58
C TYR A 71 5.43 12.12 -10.88
N SER A 72 5.91 12.85 -11.89
CA SER A 72 7.34 12.91 -12.23
C SER A 72 8.15 13.58 -11.11
N GLU A 73 7.69 14.73 -10.61
CA GLU A 73 8.33 15.42 -9.48
C GLU A 73 8.30 14.58 -8.20
N LEU A 74 7.17 13.93 -7.90
CA LEU A 74 7.05 13.02 -6.76
C LEU A 74 8.04 11.88 -6.88
N ARG A 75 8.13 11.23 -8.05
CA ARG A 75 9.08 10.15 -8.31
C ARG A 75 10.53 10.58 -8.11
N ASP A 76 10.89 11.78 -8.54
CA ASP A 76 12.24 12.32 -8.34
C ASP A 76 12.54 12.67 -6.89
N LYS A 77 11.55 13.19 -6.15
CA LYS A 77 11.65 13.35 -4.68
C LYS A 77 11.86 12.01 -3.99
N LEU A 78 11.10 10.98 -4.35
CA LEU A 78 11.23 9.63 -3.81
C LEU A 78 12.62 9.03 -4.07
N ARG A 79 13.12 9.14 -5.29
CA ARG A 79 14.46 8.64 -5.67
C ARG A 79 15.58 9.33 -4.90
N ARG A 80 15.50 10.66 -4.73
CA ARG A 80 16.48 11.42 -3.95
C ARG A 80 16.46 11.04 -2.48
N CYS A 81 15.27 10.88 -1.89
CA CYS A 81 15.13 10.44 -0.51
C CYS A 81 15.67 9.00 -0.33
N ALA A 82 15.38 8.09 -1.25
CA ALA A 82 15.95 6.74 -1.23
C ALA A 82 17.48 6.73 -1.36
N ALA A 83 18.06 7.59 -2.20
CA ALA A 83 19.52 7.75 -2.30
C ALA A 83 20.12 8.30 -1.00
N TRP A 84 19.42 9.22 -0.33
CA TRP A 84 19.81 9.72 0.98
C TRP A 84 19.74 8.62 2.06
N TYR A 85 18.70 7.78 2.09
CA TYR A 85 18.66 6.63 3.01
C TYR A 85 19.84 5.68 2.83
N ARG A 86 20.21 5.37 1.57
CA ARG A 86 21.42 4.58 1.29
C ARG A 86 22.70 5.26 1.80
N SER A 87 22.80 6.59 1.73
CA SER A 87 23.95 7.32 2.26
C SER A 87 24.01 7.33 3.79
N GLN A 88 22.86 7.21 4.46
CA GLN A 88 22.77 6.98 5.91
C GLN A 88 23.06 5.52 6.31
N GLY A 89 23.29 4.64 5.34
CA GLY A 89 23.67 3.25 5.59
C GLY A 89 22.50 2.26 5.57
N VAL A 90 21.30 2.67 5.16
CA VAL A 90 20.16 1.75 4.95
C VAL A 90 20.50 0.79 3.82
N ARG A 91 20.35 -0.51 4.10
CA ARG A 91 20.63 -1.62 3.19
C ARG A 91 19.34 -2.36 2.83
N LYS A 92 19.48 -3.24 1.84
CA LYS A 92 18.43 -4.19 1.50
C LYS A 92 18.09 -5.04 2.74
N ASP A 93 16.81 -5.32 2.93
CA ASP A 93 16.26 -6.13 4.02
C ASP A 93 16.34 -5.48 5.41
N ASP A 94 16.84 -4.25 5.53
CA ASP A 94 16.76 -3.47 6.77
C ASP A 94 15.30 -3.10 7.09
N ARG A 95 15.01 -2.96 8.38
CA ARG A 95 13.73 -2.46 8.88
C ARG A 95 13.88 -0.99 9.23
N VAL A 96 13.23 -0.12 8.47
CA VAL A 96 13.35 1.34 8.63
C VAL A 96 12.12 1.88 9.34
N PHE A 97 12.38 2.50 10.49
CA PHE A 97 11.38 3.22 11.25
C PHE A 97 11.39 4.71 10.87
N ILE A 98 10.21 5.30 10.64
CA ILE A 98 10.06 6.72 10.29
C ILE A 98 9.10 7.38 11.28
N HIS A 99 9.60 8.39 11.99
CA HIS A 99 8.81 9.18 12.93
C HIS A 99 8.85 10.66 12.54
N ILE A 100 7.82 11.09 11.83
CA ILE A 100 7.62 12.45 11.33
C ILE A 100 6.13 12.80 11.40
N GLY A 101 5.81 14.08 11.55
CA GLY A 101 4.43 14.55 11.64
C GLY A 101 3.63 14.28 10.35
N ASN A 102 2.32 14.49 10.36
CA ASN A 102 1.51 14.32 9.15
C ASN A 102 1.80 15.45 8.15
N SER A 103 2.60 15.17 7.12
CA SER A 103 2.91 16.09 6.03
C SER A 103 3.18 15.32 4.73
N ILE A 104 3.27 16.03 3.59
CA ILE A 104 3.57 15.40 2.29
C ILE A 104 4.96 14.76 2.26
N GLU A 105 5.89 15.33 3.02
CA GLU A 105 7.23 14.76 3.24
C GLU A 105 7.15 13.38 3.89
N SER A 106 6.10 13.11 4.66
CA SER A 106 5.89 11.81 5.31
C SER A 106 5.53 10.72 4.35
N PHE A 107 4.72 11.06 3.35
CA PHE A 107 4.47 10.17 2.23
C PHE A 107 5.76 9.90 1.44
N ILE A 108 6.56 10.94 1.16
CA ILE A 108 7.83 10.81 0.44
C ILE A 108 8.79 9.90 1.22
N ALA A 109 8.94 10.12 2.52
CA ALA A 109 9.82 9.33 3.38
C ALA A 109 9.41 7.85 3.38
N VAL A 110 8.14 7.55 3.67
CA VAL A 110 7.62 6.17 3.72
C VAL A 110 7.75 5.45 2.38
N CYS A 111 7.30 6.07 1.30
CA CYS A 111 7.34 5.45 -0.03
C CYS A 111 8.75 5.35 -0.62
N SER A 112 9.74 6.05 -0.05
CA SER A 112 11.15 5.95 -0.49
C SER A 112 11.87 4.75 0.12
N VAL A 113 11.40 4.21 1.24
CA VAL A 113 12.03 3.06 1.90
C VAL A 113 12.07 1.82 0.99
N PRO A 114 10.96 1.39 0.36
CA PRO A 114 10.98 0.23 -0.55
C PRO A 114 11.93 0.41 -1.74
N LEU A 115 12.16 1.65 -2.20
CA LEU A 115 13.10 1.94 -3.29
C LEU A 115 14.57 1.64 -2.91
N THR A 116 14.87 1.53 -1.62
CA THR A 116 16.19 1.11 -1.12
C THR A 116 16.34 -0.42 -1.03
N GLY A 117 15.21 -1.17 -1.09
CA GLY A 117 15.16 -2.59 -0.79
C GLY A 117 14.93 -2.90 0.70
N ALA A 118 14.76 -1.89 1.53
CA ALA A 118 14.39 -2.01 2.94
C ALA A 118 12.85 -2.09 3.11
N THR A 119 12.41 -2.56 4.28
CA THR A 119 11.00 -2.61 4.66
C THR A 119 10.69 -1.46 5.61
N PHE A 120 9.68 -0.66 5.27
CA PHE A 120 9.13 0.33 6.19
C PHE A 120 8.35 -0.40 7.30
N VAL A 121 8.66 -0.07 8.55
CA VAL A 121 7.90 -0.55 9.71
C VAL A 121 7.12 0.64 10.28
N SER A 122 5.79 0.55 10.19
CA SER A 122 4.89 1.45 10.90
C SER A 122 5.06 1.23 12.40
N SER A 123 5.33 2.28 13.18
CA SER A 123 5.20 2.17 14.64
C SER A 123 3.75 2.01 15.03
N ASP A 124 3.51 1.19 16.05
CA ASP A 124 2.43 1.49 16.99
C ASP A 124 2.66 2.90 17.56
N CYS A 125 1.63 3.75 17.51
CA CYS A 125 1.65 5.04 18.21
C CYS A 125 1.74 4.90 19.74
N MET A 126 1.82 3.67 20.25
CA MET A 126 1.82 3.25 21.65
C MET A 126 2.87 2.15 21.90
N TRP A 127 4.13 2.37 21.51
CA TRP A 127 5.20 1.45 21.92
C TRP A 127 5.33 1.44 23.45
N SER A 128 5.26 0.24 24.04
CA SER A 128 5.55 -0.01 25.46
C SER A 128 6.54 -1.16 25.57
N GLU A 129 7.49 -1.08 26.51
CA GLU A 129 8.49 -2.13 26.73
C GLU A 129 7.81 -3.48 27.03
N GLY A 130 8.18 -4.52 26.28
CA GLY A 130 7.72 -5.90 26.50
C GLY A 130 6.73 -6.48 25.48
N VAL A 131 6.35 -5.75 24.42
CA VAL A 131 5.49 -6.26 23.34
C VAL A 131 6.34 -6.82 22.21
N GLU A 132 6.19 -8.12 21.89
CA GLU A 132 6.83 -8.73 20.71
C GLU A 132 6.30 -8.08 19.41
N PRO A 133 7.17 -7.80 18.41
CA PRO A 133 6.81 -7.11 17.18
C PRO A 133 6.08 -8.06 16.21
N TYR A 134 4.87 -8.48 16.56
CA TYR A 134 3.90 -8.90 15.54
C TYR A 134 3.35 -7.63 14.88
N LEU A 135 2.94 -7.71 13.62
CA LEU A 135 2.30 -6.60 12.89
C LEU A 135 1.06 -6.11 13.65
N CYS A 136 1.24 -5.20 14.60
CA CYS A 136 0.16 -4.48 15.24
C CYS A 136 -0.10 -3.27 14.35
N PHE A 137 -1.18 -3.35 13.58
CA PHE A 137 -1.71 -2.16 12.92
C PHE A 137 -2.40 -1.33 14.01
N THR A 138 -1.68 -0.43 14.68
CA THR A 138 -2.37 0.73 15.28
C THR A 138 -3.05 1.46 14.14
N ILE A 139 -4.37 1.34 14.09
CA ILE A 139 -5.21 1.90 13.03
C ILE A 139 -4.98 3.41 12.97
N LEU A 140 -4.60 3.91 11.80
CA LEU A 140 -4.38 5.33 11.59
C LEU A 140 -5.65 6.11 11.93
N ARG A 141 -5.48 7.35 12.40
CA ARG A 141 -6.61 8.25 12.68
C ARG A 141 -7.50 8.35 11.43
N PHE A 142 -8.82 8.21 11.60
CA PHE A 142 -9.82 8.14 10.52
C PHE A 142 -9.82 6.85 9.66
N VAL A 143 -9.12 5.81 10.09
CA VAL A 143 -9.34 4.46 9.60
C VAL A 143 -10.23 3.74 10.63
N THR A 144 -11.25 3.05 10.18
CA THR A 144 -12.04 2.12 10.99
C THR A 144 -12.01 0.75 10.33
N TYR A 145 -12.19 -0.30 11.11
CA TYR A 145 -12.24 -1.67 10.59
C TYR A 145 -13.44 -2.41 11.17
N GLN A 146 -13.89 -3.43 10.46
CA GLN A 146 -14.84 -4.41 10.96
C GLN A 146 -14.47 -5.79 10.42
N VAL A 147 -14.92 -6.83 11.11
CA VAL A 147 -14.77 -8.22 10.65
C VAL A 147 -16.16 -8.76 10.34
N ILE A 148 -16.37 -9.31 9.14
CA ILE A 148 -17.68 -9.84 8.72
C ILE A 148 -17.61 -11.34 8.44
N ASP A 149 -18.71 -12.04 8.66
CA ASP A 149 -18.83 -13.41 8.21
C ASP A 149 -18.99 -13.47 6.68
N THR A 150 -18.15 -14.27 6.02
CA THR A 150 -18.09 -14.35 4.55
C THR A 150 -19.36 -14.91 3.89
N VAL A 151 -20.26 -15.55 4.65
CA VAL A 151 -21.47 -16.19 4.11
C VAL A 151 -22.70 -15.33 4.38
N SER A 152 -22.85 -14.85 5.60
CA SER A 152 -24.00 -14.09 6.06
C SER A 152 -23.84 -12.58 5.93
N GLY A 153 -22.61 -12.09 5.77
CA GLY A 153 -22.29 -10.65 5.72
C GLY A 153 -22.47 -9.93 7.06
N VAL A 154 -22.71 -10.66 8.14
CA VAL A 154 -22.96 -10.06 9.47
C VAL A 154 -21.63 -9.69 10.13
N VAL A 155 -21.61 -8.51 10.77
CA VAL A 155 -20.47 -8.05 11.57
C VAL A 155 -20.27 -8.96 12.78
N LEU A 156 -19.03 -9.40 12.95
CA LEU A 156 -18.62 -10.33 13.99
C LEU A 156 -18.04 -9.59 15.20
N GLY A 157 -18.31 -10.17 16.38
CA GLY A 157 -17.73 -9.76 17.65
C GLY A 157 -16.26 -10.19 17.81
N PRO A 158 -15.61 -9.81 18.93
CA PRO A 158 -14.22 -10.17 19.18
C PRO A 158 -14.01 -11.69 19.21
N MET A 159 -12.80 -12.12 18.85
CA MET A 159 -12.34 -13.52 18.76
C MET A 159 -13.12 -14.38 17.75
N ARG A 160 -13.77 -13.75 16.75
CA ARG A 160 -14.43 -14.46 15.66
C ARG A 160 -13.76 -14.16 14.33
N HIS A 161 -13.52 -15.21 13.56
CA HIS A 161 -12.83 -15.16 12.28
C HIS A 161 -13.80 -14.77 11.16
N GLY A 162 -13.38 -13.84 10.32
CA GLY A 162 -14.15 -13.36 9.17
C GLY A 162 -13.29 -12.54 8.22
N GLU A 163 -13.91 -12.00 7.19
CA GLU A 163 -13.22 -11.04 6.30
C GLU A 163 -12.99 -9.72 7.03
N VAL A 164 -11.78 -9.19 6.93
CA VAL A 164 -11.47 -7.86 7.44
C VAL A 164 -11.86 -6.81 6.40
N LEU A 165 -12.68 -5.85 6.80
CA LEU A 165 -13.05 -4.69 6.01
C LEU A 165 -12.43 -3.44 6.63
N PHE A 166 -11.97 -2.51 5.79
CA PHE A 166 -11.53 -1.20 6.22
C PHE A 166 -12.44 -0.11 5.69
N HIS A 167 -12.59 0.97 6.44
CA HIS A 167 -13.21 2.20 5.97
C HIS A 167 -12.25 3.34 6.26
N THR A 168 -11.88 4.07 5.21
CA THR A 168 -10.88 5.14 5.30
C THR A 168 -11.02 6.13 4.15
N PRO A 169 -10.79 7.43 4.39
CA PRO A 169 -10.71 8.42 3.31
C PRO A 169 -9.43 8.28 2.46
N TYR A 170 -8.47 7.44 2.86
CA TYR A 170 -7.15 7.33 2.23
C TYR A 170 -7.03 6.20 1.20
N ALA A 171 -8.06 5.37 1.02
CA ALA A 171 -7.96 4.19 0.17
C ALA A 171 -8.01 4.53 -1.32
N ALA A 172 -7.22 3.79 -2.10
CA ALA A 172 -7.41 3.72 -3.53
C ALA A 172 -8.74 3.00 -3.82
N THR A 173 -9.72 3.74 -4.32
CA THR A 173 -11.08 3.22 -4.56
C THR A 173 -11.23 2.55 -5.92
N LYS A 174 -10.21 2.63 -6.80
CA LYS A 174 -10.24 2.12 -8.17
C LYS A 174 -8.87 1.63 -8.63
N TYR A 175 -8.86 0.58 -9.44
CA TYR A 175 -7.71 0.16 -10.22
C TYR A 175 -7.71 0.86 -11.59
N TYR A 176 -6.55 1.38 -11.99
CA TYR A 176 -6.37 1.99 -13.29
C TYR A 176 -6.47 0.93 -14.41
N GLY A 177 -7.40 1.13 -15.36
CA GLY A 177 -7.58 0.24 -16.51
C GLY A 177 -8.34 -1.06 -16.22
N ASP A 178 -8.88 -1.24 -15.01
CA ASP A 178 -9.64 -2.42 -14.61
C ASP A 178 -10.92 -2.01 -13.86
N ALA A 179 -11.96 -1.70 -14.62
CA ALA A 179 -13.24 -1.25 -14.10
C ALA A 179 -13.99 -2.37 -13.33
N GLU A 180 -13.88 -3.61 -13.78
CA GLU A 180 -14.58 -4.76 -13.18
C GLU A 180 -14.03 -5.07 -11.79
N THR A 181 -12.70 -5.08 -11.62
CA THR A 181 -12.12 -5.24 -10.28
C THR A 181 -12.43 -4.03 -9.40
N SER A 182 -12.47 -2.81 -9.97
CA SER A 182 -12.76 -1.57 -9.23
C SER A 182 -14.15 -1.55 -8.59
N GLU A 183 -15.17 -2.10 -9.25
CA GLU A 183 -16.55 -2.13 -8.73
C GLU A 183 -16.72 -3.04 -7.51
N ASN A 184 -15.82 -4.00 -7.32
CA ASN A 184 -15.94 -5.01 -6.27
C ASN A 184 -15.08 -4.75 -5.02
N ILE A 185 -14.29 -3.67 -5.02
CA ILE A 185 -13.38 -3.36 -3.88
C ILE A 185 -14.13 -2.65 -2.76
N VAL A 186 -15.00 -1.70 -3.11
CA VAL A 186 -15.69 -0.84 -2.15
C VAL A 186 -17.17 -1.10 -2.23
N ASP A 187 -17.77 -1.49 -1.12
CA ASP A 187 -19.21 -1.70 -1.05
C ASP A 187 -20.00 -0.38 -1.06
N LYS A 188 -21.33 -0.49 -1.16
CA LYS A 188 -22.26 0.65 -1.16
C LYS A 188 -22.17 1.52 0.11
N ASP A 189 -21.67 0.97 1.21
CA ASP A 189 -21.55 1.62 2.52
C ASP A 189 -20.14 2.20 2.72
N GLY A 190 -19.27 2.09 1.71
CA GLY A 190 -17.92 2.64 1.68
C GLY A 190 -16.87 1.75 2.32
N TRP A 191 -17.16 0.48 2.60
CA TRP A 191 -16.19 -0.45 3.14
C TRP A 191 -15.38 -1.13 2.06
N ILE A 192 -14.08 -1.20 2.29
CA ILE A 192 -13.10 -1.83 1.42
C ILE A 192 -12.95 -3.29 1.83
N HIS A 193 -13.30 -4.18 0.92
CA HIS A 193 -13.09 -5.62 1.05
C HIS A 193 -11.62 -5.94 0.80
N THR A 194 -10.91 -6.35 1.85
CA THR A 194 -9.48 -6.68 1.74
C THR A 194 -9.25 -8.03 1.07
N GLY A 195 -10.22 -8.94 1.16
CA GLY A 195 -10.02 -10.34 0.83
C GLY A 195 -9.11 -11.08 1.82
N ASP A 196 -8.77 -10.48 2.96
CA ASP A 196 -7.97 -11.08 4.02
C ASP A 196 -8.89 -11.60 5.15
N LEU A 197 -8.59 -12.82 5.62
CA LEU A 197 -9.22 -13.42 6.78
C LEU A 197 -8.53 -12.91 8.05
N GLY A 198 -9.31 -12.52 9.06
CA GLY A 198 -8.77 -12.09 10.35
C GLY A 198 -9.81 -12.11 11.45
N TYR A 199 -9.36 -11.75 12.65
CA TYR A 199 -10.20 -11.51 13.82
C TYR A 199 -9.60 -10.38 14.66
N TYR A 200 -10.35 -9.87 15.64
CA TYR A 200 -9.83 -8.92 16.60
C TYR A 200 -10.06 -9.38 18.04
N ASP A 201 -9.16 -9.02 18.95
CA ASP A 201 -9.29 -9.34 20.37
C ASP A 201 -10.21 -8.37 21.12
N LYS A 202 -10.35 -8.56 22.43
CA LYS A 202 -11.19 -7.71 23.28
C LYS A 202 -10.66 -6.28 23.43
N ASP A 203 -9.38 -6.07 23.17
CA ASP A 203 -8.71 -4.76 23.22
C ASP A 203 -8.77 -4.06 21.85
N GLY A 204 -9.42 -4.67 20.86
CA GLY A 204 -9.57 -4.13 19.52
C GLY A 204 -8.30 -4.26 18.66
N ARG A 205 -7.38 -5.15 19.03
CA ARG A 205 -6.21 -5.47 18.20
C ARG A 205 -6.61 -6.44 17.10
N LEU A 206 -6.26 -6.11 15.87
CA LEU A 206 -6.58 -6.89 14.68
C LEU A 206 -5.46 -7.89 14.37
N PHE A 207 -5.83 -9.14 14.07
CA PHE A 207 -4.95 -10.24 13.70
C PHE A 207 -5.35 -10.77 12.33
N LEU A 208 -4.40 -10.80 11.39
CA LEU A 208 -4.60 -11.36 10.05
C LEU A 208 -4.17 -12.83 10.03
N CYS A 209 -5.05 -13.69 9.53
CA CYS A 209 -4.91 -15.14 9.51
C CYS A 209 -4.55 -15.68 8.12
N GLY A 210 -4.67 -14.88 7.06
CA GLY A 210 -4.35 -15.27 5.68
C GLY A 210 -5.29 -14.63 4.65
N ARG A 211 -5.23 -15.09 3.40
CA ARG A 211 -6.12 -14.64 2.31
C ARG A 211 -7.35 -15.55 2.20
N LEU A 212 -8.53 -14.97 1.96
CA LEU A 212 -9.76 -15.74 1.71
C LEU A 212 -9.62 -16.68 0.51
N LYS A 213 -8.92 -16.24 -0.54
CA LYS A 213 -8.67 -17.03 -1.75
C LYS A 213 -7.62 -18.15 -1.56
N THR A 214 -6.91 -18.17 -0.43
CA THR A 214 -5.90 -19.21 -0.11
C THR A 214 -6.38 -20.18 0.97
N LEU A 215 -7.66 -20.11 1.38
CA LEU A 215 -8.22 -21.07 2.31
C LEU A 215 -8.40 -22.43 1.63
N LEU A 216 -7.93 -23.47 2.30
CA LEU A 216 -8.11 -24.85 1.85
C LEU A 216 -9.44 -25.36 2.38
N MET A 217 -10.27 -25.92 1.49
CA MET A 217 -11.53 -26.54 1.90
C MET A 217 -11.34 -28.05 1.96
N CYS A 218 -11.33 -28.62 3.16
CA CYS A 218 -11.22 -30.06 3.38
C CYS A 218 -12.38 -30.52 4.28
N GLU A 219 -13.14 -31.54 3.85
CA GLU A 219 -14.30 -32.07 4.60
C GLU A 219 -15.32 -30.99 5.03
N ALA A 220 -15.64 -30.04 4.14
CA ALA A 220 -16.52 -28.90 4.43
C ALA A 220 -16.05 -27.97 5.56
N ARG A 221 -14.76 -28.05 5.94
CA ARG A 221 -14.10 -27.14 6.88
C ARG A 221 -13.06 -26.30 6.14
N LYS A 222 -12.96 -25.02 6.50
CA LYS A 222 -11.95 -24.10 5.96
C LYS A 222 -10.73 -24.12 6.86
N PHE A 223 -9.55 -24.28 6.26
CA PHE A 223 -8.27 -24.24 6.94
C PHE A 223 -7.41 -23.12 6.34
N SER A 224 -6.75 -22.32 7.18
CA SER A 224 -5.72 -21.41 6.68
C SER A 224 -4.43 -22.17 6.46
N ALA A 225 -3.86 -22.05 5.26
CA ALA A 225 -2.53 -22.58 4.96
C ALA A 225 -1.50 -22.04 5.96
N SER A 226 -1.60 -20.75 6.31
CA SER A 226 -0.69 -20.06 7.22
C SER A 226 -0.77 -20.54 8.68
N GLU A 227 -1.93 -20.99 9.14
CA GLU A 227 -2.06 -21.62 10.47
C GLU A 227 -1.33 -22.97 10.50
N ILE A 228 -1.46 -23.77 9.44
CA ILE A 228 -0.78 -25.07 9.32
C ILE A 228 0.73 -24.85 9.19
N GLU A 229 1.15 -23.88 8.38
CA GLU A 229 2.55 -23.46 8.25
C GLU A 229 3.13 -23.03 9.60
N HIS A 230 2.41 -22.20 10.37
CA HIS A 230 2.84 -21.78 11.69
C HIS A 230 3.04 -22.96 12.65
N CYS A 231 2.07 -23.87 12.73
CA CYS A 231 2.18 -25.09 13.53
C CYS A 231 3.40 -25.95 13.12
N LEU A 232 3.67 -26.06 11.81
CA LEU A 232 4.80 -26.85 11.32
C LEU A 232 6.15 -26.16 11.56
N MET A 233 6.21 -24.82 11.51
CA MET A 233 7.40 -24.03 11.82
C MET A 233 7.84 -24.14 13.28
N GLU A 234 6.95 -24.47 14.22
CA GLU A 234 7.31 -24.74 15.62
C GLU A 234 8.18 -25.99 15.79
N HIS A 235 8.18 -26.90 14.82
CA HIS A 235 8.94 -28.14 14.91
C HIS A 235 10.44 -27.91 14.65
N GLU A 236 11.30 -28.34 15.58
CA GLU A 236 12.75 -28.05 15.54
C GLU A 236 13.45 -28.42 14.23
N ALA A 237 13.04 -29.51 13.59
CA ALA A 237 13.61 -30.00 12.34
C ALA A 237 13.23 -29.17 11.08
N VAL A 238 12.23 -28.30 11.16
CA VAL A 238 11.72 -27.52 10.02
C VAL A 238 12.52 -26.23 9.88
N GLU A 239 13.03 -25.99 8.67
CA GLU A 239 13.71 -24.75 8.26
C GLU A 239 12.73 -23.81 7.59
N GLU A 240 11.96 -24.31 6.63
CA GLU A 240 10.90 -23.60 5.92
C GLU A 240 9.75 -24.56 5.61
N VAL A 241 8.54 -24.03 5.50
CA VAL A 241 7.35 -24.81 5.11
C VAL A 241 6.42 -23.96 4.26
N SER A 242 5.78 -24.60 3.28
CA SER A 242 4.65 -24.02 2.55
C SER A 242 3.54 -25.04 2.40
N VAL A 243 2.30 -24.61 2.66
CA VAL A 243 1.11 -25.46 2.61
C VAL A 243 0.22 -25.07 1.43
N LEU A 244 -0.21 -26.07 0.67
CA LEU A 244 -1.08 -25.92 -0.49
C LEU A 244 -2.21 -26.95 -0.48
N GLY A 245 -3.29 -26.66 -1.20
CA GLY A 245 -4.38 -27.60 -1.45
C GLY A 245 -4.09 -28.42 -2.70
N ILE A 246 -4.12 -29.75 -2.56
CA ILE A 246 -4.18 -30.66 -3.69
C ILE A 246 -5.66 -30.90 -4.01
N PRO A 247 -6.15 -30.54 -5.21
CA PRO A 247 -7.55 -30.74 -5.57
C PRO A 247 -7.96 -32.22 -5.44
N SER A 248 -9.07 -32.47 -4.77
CA SER A 248 -9.64 -33.81 -4.54
C SER A 248 -11.14 -33.83 -4.86
N PRO A 249 -11.62 -34.80 -5.65
CA PRO A 249 -13.06 -34.94 -5.91
C PRO A 249 -13.91 -35.18 -4.66
N GLU A 250 -13.34 -35.80 -3.62
CA GLU A 250 -14.05 -36.21 -2.40
C GLU A 250 -14.02 -35.12 -1.33
N LEU A 251 -12.88 -34.43 -1.20
CA LEU A 251 -12.61 -33.50 -0.10
C LEU A 251 -12.55 -32.04 -0.53
N GLN A 252 -12.71 -31.75 -1.82
CA GLN A 252 -12.40 -30.48 -2.49
C GLN A 252 -10.90 -30.17 -2.51
N ASP A 253 -10.27 -29.98 -1.35
CA ASP A 253 -8.82 -29.80 -1.20
C ASP A 253 -8.26 -30.76 -0.14
N ILE A 254 -7.13 -31.39 -0.44
CA ILE A 254 -6.30 -32.11 0.53
C ILE A 254 -5.12 -31.20 0.90
N PRO A 255 -5.00 -30.73 2.16
CA PRO A 255 -3.85 -29.94 2.59
C PRO A 255 -2.56 -30.77 2.47
N ALA A 256 -1.59 -30.24 1.74
CA ALA A 256 -0.26 -30.82 1.59
C ALA A 256 0.81 -29.79 1.93
N ALA A 257 1.80 -30.20 2.71
CA ALA A 257 2.92 -29.35 3.11
C ALA A 257 4.19 -29.76 2.37
N VAL A 258 4.88 -28.78 1.79
CA VAL A 258 6.27 -28.92 1.32
C VAL A 258 7.16 -28.39 2.43
N VAL A 259 8.04 -29.24 2.96
CA VAL A 259 8.87 -28.94 4.13
C VAL A 259 10.34 -29.00 3.73
N VAL A 260 11.09 -27.94 4.04
CA VAL A 260 12.55 -27.90 4.02
C VAL A 260 13.05 -28.22 5.42
N THR A 261 13.91 -29.21 5.57
CA THR A 261 14.47 -29.60 6.87
C THR A 261 15.83 -28.93 7.11
N LYS A 262 16.10 -28.54 8.35
CA LYS A 262 17.40 -28.00 8.74
C LYS A 262 18.48 -29.04 8.46
N LYS A 263 19.57 -28.65 7.79
CA LYS A 263 20.74 -29.52 7.61
C LYS A 263 21.22 -30.00 8.99
N ALA A 264 21.35 -31.31 9.16
CA ALA A 264 21.99 -31.87 10.33
C ALA A 264 23.42 -31.31 10.43
N THR A 265 23.74 -30.61 11.52
CA THR A 265 25.13 -30.31 11.87
C THR A 265 25.85 -31.66 11.95
N PRO A 266 26.87 -31.94 11.13
CA PRO A 266 27.61 -33.19 11.26
C PRO A 266 28.20 -33.20 12.66
N GLN A 267 27.75 -34.14 13.51
CA GLN A 267 28.43 -34.41 14.75
C GLN A 267 29.81 -34.97 14.39
N ILE A 268 30.83 -34.12 14.48
CA ILE A 268 32.22 -34.54 14.40
C ILE A 268 32.42 -35.48 15.59
N GLY A 269 32.49 -36.78 15.29
CA GLY A 269 32.60 -37.82 16.30
C GLY A 269 33.72 -37.51 17.29
N SER A 270 33.40 -37.60 18.58
CA SER A 270 34.42 -37.70 19.61
C SER A 270 35.26 -38.95 19.31
N SER A 271 36.54 -38.72 19.01
CA SER A 271 37.53 -39.79 18.91
C SER A 271 37.53 -40.59 20.23
N PRO A 272 37.61 -41.93 20.20
CA PRO A 272 37.69 -42.70 21.44
C PRO A 272 39.00 -42.36 22.15
N ALA A 273 38.90 -41.86 23.38
CA ALA A 273 40.05 -41.70 24.24
C ALA A 273 40.64 -43.09 24.55
N THR A 274 41.95 -43.18 24.33
CA THR A 274 42.91 -44.27 24.59
C THR A 274 42.58 -45.20 25.74
#